data_AF-A0A5E4KUP3-F1
#
_entry.id   AF-A0A5E4KUP3-F1
#
_cell.length_a   1.000
_cell.length_b   1.000
_cell.length_c   1.000
_cell.angle_alpha   90.00
_cell.angle_beta   90.00
_cell.angle_gamma   90.00
#
_symmetry.space_group_name_H-M   'P 1'
#
loop_
_entity.id
_entity.type
_entity.pdbx_description
1 polymer ?
#
loop_
_entity_poly.entity_id
_entity_poly.type
_entity_poly.pdbx_seq_one_letter_code
_entity_poly.pdbx_strand_id
1 'polypeptide(L)' 'MVGLESSMDQAEGARKTKQPKVDAAERERQSNFYEQLRKRSAPQPKAAKK' A
#
# COMPACT_ATOMS: atom_id res chain seq x y z
N MET A 1 23.95 10.89 0.61
CA MET A 1 22.52 10.72 0.31
C MET A 1 22.29 9.25 -0.08
N VAL A 2 22.55 8.30 0.82
CA VAL A 2 22.62 6.83 0.54
C VAL A 2 21.25 6.14 0.75
N GLY A 3 20.18 6.93 0.86
CA GLY A 3 18.84 6.42 1.19
C GLY A 3 17.99 6.10 -0.05
N LEU A 4 18.19 6.85 -1.14
CA LEU A 4 17.35 6.74 -2.33
C LEU A 4 17.77 5.55 -3.19
N GLU A 5 19.07 5.34 -3.43
CA GLU A 5 19.53 4.22 -4.24
C GLU A 5 19.21 2.87 -3.57
N SER A 6 19.47 2.76 -2.25
CA SER A 6 19.15 1.56 -1.48
C SER A 6 17.65 1.23 -1.46
N SER A 7 16.79 2.25 -1.41
CA SER A 7 15.33 2.06 -1.43
C SER A 7 14.84 1.62 -2.82
N MET A 8 15.48 2.07 -3.89
CA MET A 8 15.13 1.67 -5.25
C MET A 8 15.50 0.21 -5.53
N ASP A 9 16.70 -0.22 -5.13
CA ASP A 9 17.14 -1.61 -5.29
C ASP A 9 16.25 -2.59 -4.52
N GLN A 10 15.85 -2.21 -3.30
CA GLN A 10 14.91 -3.00 -2.50
C GLN A 10 13.52 -3.07 -3.14
N ALA A 11 13.02 -1.97 -3.72
CA ALA A 11 11.74 -1.95 -4.42
C ALA A 11 11.76 -2.83 -5.68
N GLU A 12 12.86 -2.86 -6.43
CA GLU A 12 13.03 -3.74 -7.58
C GLU A 12 13.08 -5.22 -7.18
N GLY A 13 13.75 -5.55 -6.07
CA GLY A 13 13.76 -6.91 -5.51
C GLY A 13 12.36 -7.38 -5.08
N ALA A 14 11.57 -6.50 -4.45
CA ALA A 14 10.21 -6.81 -4.00
C ALA A 14 9.25 -7.15 -5.16
N ARG A 15 9.42 -6.51 -6.33
CA ARG A 15 8.61 -6.80 -7.53
C ARG A 15 8.81 -8.22 -8.08
N LYS A 16 9.96 -8.85 -7.81
CA LYS A 16 10.29 -10.21 -8.28
C LYS A 16 9.60 -11.30 -7.45
N THR A 17 9.01 -10.95 -6.30
CA THR A 17 8.27 -11.90 -5.46
C THR A 17 6.89 -12.20 -6.06
N LYS A 18 6.40 -13.44 -5.90
CA LYS A 18 5.08 -13.84 -6.37
C LYS A 18 4.02 -12.98 -5.69
N GLN A 19 3.36 -12.13 -6.47
CA GLN A 19 2.27 -11.31 -5.96
C GLN A 19 1.11 -12.21 -5.51
N PRO A 20 0.52 -11.95 -4.33
CA PRO A 20 -0.67 -12.67 -3.90
C PRO A 20 -1.79 -12.41 -4.91
N LYS A 21 -2.60 -13.44 -5.17
CA LYS A 21 -3.79 -13.30 -6.01
C LYS A 21 -4.81 -12.48 -5.22
N VAL A 22 -4.89 -11.19 -5.51
CA VAL A 22 -5.87 -10.29 -4.87
C VAL A 22 -7.21 -10.52 -5.54
N ASP A 23 -8.23 -10.81 -4.74
CA ASP A 23 -9.60 -10.96 -5.22
C ASP A 23 -10.14 -9.64 -5.78
N ALA A 24 -11.05 -9.69 -6.75
CA ALA A 24 -11.55 -8.49 -7.45
C ALA A 24 -12.22 -7.50 -6.47
N ALA A 25 -12.95 -8.02 -5.48
CA ALA A 25 -13.59 -7.23 -4.44
C ALA A 25 -12.58 -6.49 -3.55
N GLU A 26 -11.45 -7.12 -3.24
CA GLU A 26 -10.40 -6.52 -2.42
C GLU A 26 -9.63 -5.45 -3.20
N ARG A 27 -9.45 -5.64 -4.51
CA ARG A 27 -8.84 -4.63 -5.38
C ARG A 27 -9.67 -3.34 -5.43
N GLU A 28 -10.99 -3.46 -5.48
CA GLU A 28 -11.92 -2.32 -5.46
C GLU A 28 -11.90 -1.59 -4.10
N ARG A 29 -11.83 -2.33 -3.00
CA ARG A 29 -11.67 -1.74 -1.66
C ARG A 29 -10.37 -0.93 -1.55
N GLN A 30 -9.27 -1.48 -2.07
CA GLN A 30 -7.99 -0.79 -2.07
C GLN A 30 -8.03 0.48 -2.94
N SER A 31 -8.61 0.44 -4.13
CA SER A 31 -8.73 1.64 -4.97
C SER A 31 -9.56 2.74 -4.29
N ASN A 32 -10.70 2.38 -3.71
CA ASN A 32 -11.57 3.32 -3.00
C ASN A 32 -10.87 3.92 -1.78
N PHE A 33 -10.10 3.12 -1.05
CA PHE A 33 -9.29 3.59 0.08
C PHE A 33 -8.18 4.55 -0.36
N TYR A 34 -7.44 4.23 -1.43
CA TYR A 34 -6.39 5.12 -1.96
C TYR A 34 -6.95 6.43 -2.51
N GLU A 35 -8.14 6.40 -3.11
CA GLU A 35 -8.84 7.63 -3.53
C GLU A 35 -9.21 8.51 -2.34
N GLN A 36 -9.70 7.91 -1.25
CA GLN A 36 -9.99 8.66 -0.03
C GLN A 36 -8.71 9.22 0.62
N LEU A 37 -7.59 8.48 0.58
CA LEU A 37 -6.30 8.97 1.06
C LEU A 37 -5.83 10.19 0.26
N ARG A 38 -5.93 10.15 -1.09
CA ARG A 38 -5.62 11.31 -1.94
C ARG A 38 -6.51 12.51 -1.62
N LYS A 39 -7.80 12.26 -1.36
CA LYS A 39 -8.78 13.29 -0.98
C LYS A 39 -8.65 13.73 0.48
N ARG A 40 -7.69 13.17 1.26
CA ARG A 40 -7.53 13.38 2.72
C ARG A 40 -8.82 13.12 3.52
N SER A 41 -9.68 12.23 3.02
CA SER A 41 -10.97 11.89 3.60
C SER A 41 -11.06 10.43 4.04
N ALA A 42 -9.92 9.72 4.08
CA ALA A 42 -9.89 8.31 4.50
C ALA A 42 -10.25 8.19 5.99
N PRO A 43 -11.24 7.35 6.35
CA PRO A 43 -11.57 7.08 7.73
C PRO A 43 -10.37 6.38 8.38
N GLN A 44 -9.79 7.04 9.39
CA GLN A 44 -8.70 6.47 10.16
C GLN A 44 -9.25 5.31 10.99
N PRO A 45 -8.68 4.08 10.89
CA PRO A 45 -9.09 2.99 11.75
C PRO A 45 -8.87 3.41 13.20
N LYS A 46 -9.90 3.26 14.04
CA LYS A 46 -9.78 3.52 15.47
C LYS A 46 -8.77 2.51 16.01
N ALA A 47 -7.63 3.01 16.49
CA ALA A 47 -6.62 2.18 17.13
C ALA A 47 -7.29 1.27 18.16
N ALA A 48 -6.96 -0.02 18.14
CA ALA A 48 -7.44 -0.95 19.14
C ALA A 48 -7.02 -0.41 20.52
N LYS A 49 -8.01 -0.14 21.39
CA LYS A 49 -7.72 0.19 22.79
C LYS A 49 -7.00 -1.02 23.38
N LYS A 50 -5.83 -0.78 23.97
CA LYS A 50 -5.06 -1.76 24.74
C LYS A 50 -5.89 -2.36 25.86
#